data_AF-A0A653WKX5-F1
#
_entry.id   AF-A0A653WKX5-F1
#
_cell.length_a   1.000
_cell.length_b   1.000
_cell.length_c   1.000
_cell.angle_alpha   90.00
_cell.angle_beta   90.00
_cell.angle_gamma   90.00
#
_symmetry.space_group_name_H-M   'P 1'
#
loop_
_entity.id
_entity.type
_entity.pdbx_description
1 polymer ?
#
loop_
_entity_poly.entity_id
_entity_poly.type
_entity_poly.pdbx_seq_one_letter_code
_entity_poly.pdbx_strand_id
1 'polypeptide(L)'
;MSNSSESNACPTQNSDGEAISERRAIIIKIITEHYLSGSTAKLKLVDIAERAGISRQALDRYYKDLKPFIAGKKDIADLVNGNETKSLIRTQSAVNETESKWKQRIREIEARHERQLESALNSHVTSLMNTDIALFESTTLRSTLEKHALHNAELKRQVQDLELSAGLAVSQRATATSPSKKLVFNVDIERFCASYQLDKDISSFEDKKLDAIVKIREKIKSFKDSPEVHVVIFAERYISDFQSFTDEFLGPPGEFTILVRLPLFSRSEVTGFLKHVPTEFKRSIHIPFQSSEATKKAHRSFFYKNPLPDMEIKGADTADNPVMSWGFDSILSFKV
;
A
#
# COMPACT_ATOMS: atom_id res chain seq x y z
N MET A 1 -125.44 47.75 -6.32
CA MET A 1 -125.56 46.28 -6.35
C MET A 1 -124.51 45.79 -7.35
N SER A 2 -123.33 45.41 -6.83
CA SER A 2 -122.90 43.99 -6.74
C SER A 2 -122.24 43.59 -8.07
N ASN A 3 -121.00 43.12 -8.18
CA ASN A 3 -119.98 42.53 -7.30
C ASN A 3 -118.62 42.69 -8.04
N SER A 4 -117.48 42.95 -7.36
CA SER A 4 -116.46 41.95 -6.92
C SER A 4 -115.83 41.17 -8.11
N SER A 5 -114.53 40.94 -8.30
CA SER A 5 -113.30 41.15 -7.53
C SER A 5 -112.08 40.87 -8.44
N GLU A 6 -110.95 41.46 -8.09
CA GLU A 6 -109.56 40.96 -8.11
C GLU A 6 -109.16 39.69 -8.91
N SER A 7 -108.01 39.75 -9.61
CA SER A 7 -106.87 38.86 -9.30
C SER A 7 -105.57 39.30 -9.98
N ASN A 8 -104.70 39.93 -9.17
CA ASN A 8 -103.25 39.84 -9.30
C ASN A 8 -102.83 38.37 -9.06
N ALA A 9 -101.99 37.79 -9.91
CA ALA A 9 -101.29 36.55 -9.58
C ALA A 9 -99.90 36.49 -10.22
N CYS A 10 -98.92 36.52 -9.33
CA CYS A 10 -97.49 36.29 -9.52
C CYS A 10 -97.20 34.93 -10.20
N PRO A 11 -96.08 34.75 -10.93
CA PRO A 11 -95.69 33.44 -11.43
C PRO A 11 -95.28 32.52 -10.27
N THR A 12 -95.95 31.38 -10.19
CA THR A 12 -95.69 30.28 -9.26
C THR A 12 -94.34 29.61 -9.56
N GLN A 13 -93.41 29.74 -8.62
CA GLN A 13 -92.27 28.85 -8.46
C GLN A 13 -92.80 27.44 -8.15
N ASN A 14 -92.46 26.41 -8.95
CA ASN A 14 -92.50 24.99 -8.57
C ASN A 14 -91.90 24.00 -9.61
N SER A 15 -91.27 24.43 -10.70
CA SER A 15 -90.66 23.54 -11.71
C SER A 15 -89.16 23.24 -11.50
N ASP A 16 -88.49 23.95 -10.59
CA ASP A 16 -87.03 23.84 -10.43
C ASP A 16 -86.60 22.67 -9.52
N GLY A 17 -87.49 22.15 -8.67
CA GLY A 17 -87.17 21.12 -7.68
C GLY A 17 -86.92 19.71 -8.25
N GLU A 18 -87.74 19.28 -9.21
CA GLU A 18 -87.60 17.95 -9.83
C GLU A 18 -86.38 17.86 -10.76
N ALA A 19 -86.15 18.91 -11.57
CA ALA A 19 -85.00 18.97 -12.47
C ALA A 19 -83.65 18.96 -11.71
N ILE A 20 -83.61 19.53 -10.50
CA ILE A 20 -82.42 19.49 -9.64
C ILE A 20 -82.18 18.08 -9.09
N SER A 21 -83.24 17.32 -8.78
CA SER A 21 -83.19 15.96 -8.23
C SER A 21 -82.79 14.92 -9.29
N GLU A 22 -83.34 14.99 -10.50
CA GLU A 22 -82.97 14.09 -11.61
C GLU A 22 -81.51 14.29 -12.03
N ARG A 23 -81.06 15.55 -12.12
CA ARG A 23 -79.66 15.86 -12.45
C ARG A 23 -78.70 15.43 -11.34
N ARG A 24 -79.14 15.48 -10.08
CA ARG A 24 -78.37 14.93 -8.95
C ARG A 24 -78.14 13.43 -9.12
N ALA A 25 -79.17 12.67 -9.51
CA ALA A 25 -79.04 11.23 -9.75
C ALA A 25 -78.08 10.91 -10.91
N ILE A 26 -78.08 11.73 -11.98
CA ILE A 26 -77.14 11.60 -13.10
C ILE A 26 -75.70 11.86 -12.64
N ILE A 27 -75.45 12.92 -11.86
CA ILE A 27 -74.12 13.22 -11.32
C ILE A 27 -73.64 12.08 -10.40
N ILE A 28 -74.50 11.55 -9.54
CA ILE A 28 -74.17 10.41 -8.67
C ILE A 28 -73.80 9.18 -9.52
N LYS A 29 -74.57 8.89 -10.58
CA LYS A 29 -74.30 7.76 -11.49
C LYS A 29 -72.93 7.88 -12.15
N ILE A 30 -72.60 9.06 -12.67
CA ILE A 30 -71.28 9.34 -13.30
C ILE A 30 -70.14 9.17 -12.30
N ILE A 31 -70.32 9.63 -11.06
CA ILE A 31 -69.34 9.42 -9.99
C ILE A 31 -69.19 7.92 -9.71
N THR A 32 -70.29 7.19 -9.51
CA THR A 32 -70.22 5.75 -9.22
C THR A 32 -69.59 4.93 -10.34
N GLU A 33 -69.90 5.24 -11.59
CA GLU A 33 -69.35 4.57 -12.77
C GLU A 33 -67.84 4.82 -12.91
N HIS A 34 -67.38 6.04 -12.62
CA HIS A 34 -65.95 6.33 -12.62
C HIS A 34 -65.20 5.53 -11.53
N TYR A 35 -65.78 5.39 -10.33
CA TYR A 35 -65.16 4.60 -9.26
C TYR A 35 -65.24 3.08 -9.49
N LEU A 36 -66.29 2.61 -10.17
CA LEU A 36 -66.41 1.21 -10.61
C LEU A 36 -65.44 0.88 -11.76
N SER A 37 -65.08 1.86 -12.59
CA SER A 37 -64.12 1.67 -13.69
C SER A 37 -62.65 1.48 -13.24
N GLY A 38 -62.39 1.42 -11.93
CA GLY A 38 -61.05 1.13 -11.38
C GLY A 38 -60.08 2.32 -11.42
N SER A 39 -60.53 3.51 -11.83
CA SER A 39 -59.67 4.69 -11.93
C SER A 39 -59.28 5.22 -10.54
N THR A 40 -57.98 5.25 -10.27
CA THR A 40 -57.37 5.78 -9.03
C THR A 40 -57.11 7.29 -9.08
N ALA A 41 -57.43 7.94 -10.21
CA ALA A 41 -57.22 9.37 -10.39
C ALA A 41 -58.31 10.18 -9.67
N LYS A 42 -57.90 11.25 -8.97
CA LYS A 42 -58.82 12.21 -8.35
C LYS A 42 -59.69 12.84 -9.44
N LEU A 43 -61.00 12.69 -9.30
CA LEU A 43 -61.97 13.18 -10.27
C LEU A 43 -61.95 14.71 -10.26
N LYS A 44 -61.58 15.35 -11.38
CA LYS A 44 -61.59 16.81 -11.45
C LYS A 44 -63.04 17.29 -11.58
N LEU A 45 -63.37 18.37 -10.88
CA LEU A 45 -64.69 19.01 -10.95
C LEU A 45 -65.08 19.43 -12.37
N VAL A 46 -64.07 19.71 -13.22
CA VAL A 46 -64.26 20.08 -14.63
C VAL A 46 -64.78 18.88 -15.43
N ASP A 47 -64.13 17.72 -15.30
CA ASP A 47 -64.48 16.51 -16.05
C ASP A 47 -65.89 15.99 -15.69
N ILE A 48 -66.34 16.21 -14.45
CA ILE A 48 -67.71 15.86 -14.01
C ILE A 48 -68.72 16.86 -14.56
N ALA A 49 -68.40 18.15 -14.53
CA ALA A 49 -69.26 19.21 -15.04
C ALA A 49 -69.49 19.05 -16.56
N GLU A 50 -68.44 18.70 -17.30
CA GLU A 50 -68.51 18.38 -18.73
C GLU A 50 -69.33 17.11 -19.01
N ARG A 51 -69.09 16.02 -18.27
CA ARG A 51 -69.84 14.76 -18.44
C ARG A 51 -71.31 14.84 -18.01
N ALA A 52 -71.63 15.73 -17.06
CA ALA A 52 -73.00 15.98 -16.61
C ALA A 52 -73.72 17.08 -17.42
N GLY A 53 -73.02 17.75 -18.36
CA GLY A 53 -73.59 18.83 -19.18
C GLY A 53 -73.93 20.11 -18.40
N ILE A 54 -73.23 20.40 -17.30
CA ILE A 54 -73.52 21.52 -16.39
C ILE A 54 -72.31 22.47 -16.32
N SER A 55 -72.56 23.78 -16.20
CA SER A 55 -71.48 24.74 -15.94
C SER A 55 -70.82 24.48 -14.58
N ARG A 56 -69.49 24.57 -14.52
CA ARG A 56 -68.70 24.42 -13.29
C ARG A 56 -69.23 25.25 -12.12
N GLN A 57 -69.74 26.46 -12.39
CA GLN A 57 -70.31 27.35 -11.38
C GLN A 57 -71.66 26.86 -10.85
N ALA A 58 -72.47 26.23 -11.70
CA ALA A 58 -73.74 25.63 -11.29
C ALA A 58 -73.52 24.36 -10.45
N LEU A 59 -72.52 23.54 -10.79
CA LEU A 59 -72.12 22.41 -9.96
C LEU A 59 -71.68 22.87 -8.55
N ASP A 60 -70.90 23.94 -8.47
CA ASP A 60 -70.41 24.48 -7.17
C ASP A 60 -71.48 25.26 -6.39
N ARG A 61 -72.54 25.78 -7.05
CA ARG A 61 -73.62 26.52 -6.37
C ARG A 61 -74.72 25.60 -5.85
N TYR A 62 -75.15 24.62 -6.63
CA TYR A 62 -76.32 23.79 -6.34
C TYR A 62 -75.99 22.41 -5.74
N TYR A 63 -74.76 21.90 -5.90
CA TYR A 63 -74.38 20.55 -5.50
C TYR A 63 -73.12 20.53 -4.61
N LYS A 64 -73.04 21.47 -3.67
CA LYS A 64 -71.92 21.62 -2.71
C LYS A 64 -71.69 20.37 -1.86
N ASP A 65 -72.73 19.60 -1.64
CA ASP A 65 -72.75 18.35 -0.88
C ASP A 65 -72.04 17.19 -1.59
N LEU A 66 -71.93 17.22 -2.93
CA LEU A 66 -71.22 16.21 -3.73
C LEU A 66 -69.70 16.46 -3.81
N LYS A 67 -69.25 17.68 -3.53
CA LYS A 67 -67.84 18.11 -3.52
C LYS A 67 -66.92 17.27 -2.60
N PRO A 68 -67.28 16.92 -1.35
CA PRO A 68 -66.44 16.08 -0.49
C PRO A 68 -66.27 14.63 -1.01
N PHE A 69 -67.22 14.10 -1.78
CA PHE A 69 -67.13 12.77 -2.38
C PHE A 69 -66.21 12.78 -3.62
N ILE A 70 -66.29 13.83 -4.44
CA ILE A 70 -65.43 14.07 -5.61
C ILE A 70 -63.96 14.28 -5.18
N ALA A 71 -63.74 14.95 -4.05
CA ALA A 71 -62.42 15.21 -3.49
C ALA A 71 -61.81 14.02 -2.71
N GLY A 72 -62.54 12.91 -2.54
CA GLY A 72 -62.10 11.72 -1.81
C GLY A 72 -62.03 11.88 -0.29
N LYS A 73 -62.77 12.83 0.30
CA LYS A 73 -62.80 13.08 1.76
C LYS A 73 -63.93 12.34 2.48
N LYS A 74 -64.92 11.81 1.75
CA LYS A 74 -66.01 10.97 2.27
C LYS A 74 -66.17 9.72 1.40
N ASP A 75 -66.53 8.60 2.03
CA ASP A 75 -66.71 7.31 1.34
C ASP A 75 -67.90 7.39 0.38
N ILE A 76 -67.67 7.02 -0.88
CA ILE A 76 -68.68 7.06 -1.95
C ILE A 76 -69.73 5.98 -1.72
N ALA A 77 -69.45 5.00 -0.85
CA ALA A 77 -70.44 4.06 -0.33
C ALA A 77 -71.60 4.77 0.41
N ASP A 78 -71.43 6.00 0.90
CA ASP A 78 -72.53 6.74 1.54
C ASP A 78 -73.42 7.50 0.55
N LEU A 79 -73.02 7.59 -0.72
CA LEU A 79 -73.74 8.35 -1.76
C LEU A 79 -74.78 7.50 -2.53
N VAL A 80 -74.69 6.17 -2.43
CA VAL A 80 -75.55 5.24 -3.19
C VAL A 80 -76.55 4.55 -2.28
N ASN A 81 -77.84 4.64 -2.62
CA ASN A 81 -78.90 3.89 -1.95
C ASN A 81 -78.99 2.48 -2.54
N GLY A 82 -78.21 1.54 -1.99
CA GLY A 82 -78.23 0.12 -2.38
C GLY A 82 -77.04 -0.66 -1.79
N ASN A 83 -77.30 -1.76 -1.07
CA ASN A 83 -76.29 -2.54 -0.36
C ASN A 83 -75.26 -3.21 -1.31
N GLU A 84 -75.70 -3.61 -2.50
CA GLU A 84 -74.87 -4.28 -3.51
C GLU A 84 -73.85 -3.33 -4.18
N THR A 85 -74.27 -2.12 -4.54
CA THR A 85 -73.36 -1.11 -5.09
C THR A 85 -72.31 -0.63 -4.09
N LYS A 86 -72.64 -0.64 -2.79
CA LYS A 86 -71.68 -0.33 -1.72
C LYS A 86 -70.60 -1.40 -1.57
N SER A 87 -70.97 -2.68 -1.67
CA SER A 87 -69.99 -3.78 -1.59
C SER A 87 -69.08 -3.82 -2.83
N LEU A 88 -69.61 -3.52 -4.02
CA LEU A 88 -68.83 -3.38 -5.26
C LEU A 88 -67.80 -2.24 -5.18
N ILE A 89 -68.16 -1.07 -4.67
CA ILE A 89 -67.22 0.04 -4.53
C ILE A 89 -66.13 -0.28 -3.49
N ARG A 90 -66.49 -0.92 -2.38
CA ARG A 90 -65.52 -1.34 -1.35
C ARG A 90 -64.54 -2.40 -1.86
N THR A 91 -65.04 -3.38 -2.61
CA THR A 91 -64.19 -4.42 -3.22
C THR A 91 -63.27 -3.83 -4.28
N GLN A 92 -63.76 -2.93 -5.14
CA GLN A 92 -62.93 -2.26 -6.13
C GLN A 92 -61.85 -1.37 -5.48
N SER A 93 -62.18 -0.66 -4.40
CA SER A 93 -61.19 0.11 -3.65
C SER A 93 -60.10 -0.78 -3.03
N ALA A 94 -60.47 -1.93 -2.49
CA ALA A 94 -59.51 -2.91 -1.95
C ALA A 94 -58.62 -3.51 -3.06
N VAL A 95 -59.19 -3.82 -4.21
CA VAL A 95 -58.44 -4.28 -5.39
C VAL A 95 -57.46 -3.21 -5.85
N ASN A 96 -57.89 -1.95 -5.97
CA ASN A 96 -57.01 -0.86 -6.38
C ASN A 96 -55.88 -0.59 -5.38
N GLU A 97 -56.15 -0.70 -4.08
CA GLU A 97 -55.12 -0.54 -3.04
C GLU A 97 -54.07 -1.66 -3.12
N THR A 98 -54.50 -2.90 -3.30
CA THR A 98 -53.59 -4.04 -3.45
C THR A 98 -52.79 -3.92 -4.75
N GLU A 99 -53.42 -3.55 -5.86
CA GLU A 99 -52.74 -3.33 -7.14
C GLU A 99 -51.68 -2.22 -7.04
N SER A 100 -51.99 -1.12 -6.34
CA SER A 100 -51.03 -0.03 -6.08
C SER A 100 -49.83 -0.52 -5.26
N LYS A 101 -50.06 -1.31 -4.20
CA LYS A 101 -49.00 -1.93 -3.39
C LYS A 101 -48.11 -2.85 -4.22
N TRP A 102 -48.70 -3.69 -5.07
CA TRP A 102 -47.96 -4.59 -5.96
C TRP A 102 -47.18 -3.82 -7.03
N LYS A 103 -47.77 -2.79 -7.64
CA LYS A 103 -47.07 -1.90 -8.59
C LYS A 103 -45.91 -1.15 -7.95
N GLN A 104 -46.05 -0.71 -6.70
CA GLN A 104 -44.93 -0.13 -5.96
C GLN A 104 -43.85 -1.18 -5.70
N ARG A 105 -44.23 -2.40 -5.30
CA ARG A 105 -43.28 -3.47 -5.02
C ARG A 105 -42.51 -3.91 -6.26
N ILE A 106 -43.17 -3.99 -7.41
CA ILE A 106 -42.54 -4.28 -8.70
C ILE A 106 -41.50 -3.19 -9.02
N ARG A 107 -41.86 -1.91 -8.91
CA ARG A 107 -40.92 -0.81 -9.14
C ARG A 107 -39.71 -0.84 -8.20
N GLU A 108 -39.90 -1.20 -6.93
CA GLU A 108 -38.80 -1.37 -5.98
C GLU A 108 -37.86 -2.53 -6.37
N ILE A 109 -38.41 -3.63 -6.88
CA ILE A 109 -37.65 -4.79 -7.32
C ILE A 109 -36.88 -4.47 -8.60
N GLU A 110 -37.52 -3.84 -9.59
CA GLU A 110 -36.89 -3.39 -10.83
C GLU A 110 -35.73 -2.44 -10.54
N ALA A 111 -35.94 -1.42 -9.69
CA ALA A 111 -34.88 -0.49 -9.32
C ALA A 111 -33.73 -1.16 -8.56
N ARG A 112 -34.01 -2.22 -7.79
CA ARG A 112 -32.97 -3.00 -7.10
C ARG A 112 -32.19 -3.87 -8.09
N HIS A 113 -32.87 -4.53 -9.00
CA HIS A 113 -32.26 -5.35 -10.03
C HIS A 113 -31.36 -4.52 -10.94
N GLU A 114 -31.81 -3.33 -11.35
CA GLU A 114 -30.99 -2.43 -12.17
C GLU A 114 -29.68 -2.06 -11.46
N ARG A 115 -29.75 -1.67 -10.18
CA ARG A 115 -28.55 -1.38 -9.37
C ARG A 115 -27.65 -2.60 -9.19
N GLN A 116 -28.23 -3.78 -9.03
CA GLN A 116 -27.46 -5.02 -8.91
C GLN A 116 -26.75 -5.37 -10.22
N LEU A 117 -27.43 -5.17 -11.36
CA LEU A 117 -26.87 -5.39 -12.68
C LEU A 117 -25.71 -4.42 -12.95
N GLU A 118 -25.91 -3.13 -12.65
CA GLU A 118 -24.87 -2.11 -12.81
C GLU A 118 -23.65 -2.40 -11.91
N SER A 119 -23.89 -2.76 -10.65
CA SER A 119 -22.81 -3.16 -9.72
C SER A 119 -22.06 -4.40 -10.18
N ALA A 120 -22.78 -5.43 -10.66
CA ALA A 120 -22.18 -6.65 -11.20
C ALA A 120 -21.36 -6.37 -12.46
N LEU A 121 -21.87 -5.51 -13.36
CA LEU A 121 -21.15 -5.08 -14.56
C LEU A 121 -19.87 -4.35 -14.19
N ASN A 122 -19.95 -3.37 -13.28
CA ASN A 122 -18.78 -2.59 -12.83
C ASN A 122 -17.74 -3.48 -12.15
N SER A 123 -18.17 -4.42 -11.31
CA SER A 123 -17.29 -5.39 -10.67
C SER A 123 -16.59 -6.27 -11.70
N HIS A 124 -17.34 -6.78 -12.69
CA HIS A 124 -16.80 -7.60 -13.75
C HIS A 124 -15.79 -6.84 -14.63
N VAL A 125 -16.11 -5.61 -15.03
CA VAL A 125 -15.20 -4.73 -15.80
C VAL A 125 -13.93 -4.46 -15.00
N THR A 126 -14.06 -4.12 -13.72
CA THR A 126 -12.91 -3.87 -12.85
C THR A 126 -12.04 -5.13 -12.71
N SER A 127 -12.67 -6.31 -12.56
CA SER A 127 -11.94 -7.57 -12.47
C SER A 127 -11.20 -7.91 -13.76
N LEU A 128 -11.81 -7.66 -14.93
CA LEU A 128 -11.14 -7.84 -16.23
C LEU A 128 -9.95 -6.88 -16.35
N MET A 129 -10.14 -5.59 -16.04
CA MET A 129 -9.06 -4.60 -16.09
C MET A 129 -7.90 -4.97 -15.16
N ASN A 130 -8.18 -5.42 -13.94
CA ASN A 130 -7.13 -5.87 -13.02
C ASN A 130 -6.36 -7.08 -13.56
N THR A 131 -7.06 -7.99 -14.25
CA THR A 131 -6.42 -9.14 -14.90
C THR A 131 -5.53 -8.67 -16.04
N ASP A 132 -5.99 -7.73 -16.86
CA ASP A 132 -5.21 -7.16 -17.97
C ASP A 132 -3.97 -6.41 -17.47
N ILE A 133 -4.10 -5.64 -16.38
CA ILE A 133 -2.97 -4.96 -15.73
C ILE A 133 -1.95 -5.99 -15.23
N ALA A 134 -2.40 -7.03 -14.53
CA ALA A 134 -1.51 -8.07 -14.01
C ALA A 134 -0.79 -8.82 -15.14
N LEU A 135 -1.48 -9.11 -16.25
CA LEU A 135 -0.87 -9.72 -17.43
C LEU A 135 0.16 -8.79 -18.07
N PHE A 136 -0.16 -7.50 -18.22
CA PHE A 136 0.76 -6.51 -18.75
C PHE A 136 2.01 -6.37 -17.86
N GLU A 137 1.85 -6.24 -16.56
CA GLU A 137 2.96 -6.20 -15.59
C GLU A 137 3.80 -7.48 -15.66
N SER A 138 3.17 -8.65 -15.74
CA SER A 138 3.89 -9.92 -15.90
C SER A 138 4.73 -9.95 -17.19
N THR A 139 4.16 -9.51 -18.31
CA THR A 139 4.89 -9.48 -19.60
C THR A 139 6.04 -8.48 -19.60
N THR A 140 5.86 -7.30 -18.99
CA THR A 140 6.92 -6.30 -18.87
C THR A 140 8.02 -6.77 -17.94
N LEU A 141 7.70 -7.36 -16.78
CA LEU A 141 8.65 -8.00 -15.87
C LEU A 141 9.42 -9.14 -16.55
N ARG A 142 8.74 -9.97 -17.36
CA ARG A 142 9.42 -11.02 -18.13
C ARG A 142 10.41 -10.42 -19.12
N SER A 143 10.03 -9.39 -19.86
CA SER A 143 10.91 -8.73 -20.83
C SER A 143 12.12 -8.06 -20.15
N THR A 144 11.94 -7.43 -18.99
CA THR A 144 13.05 -6.83 -18.25
C THR A 144 13.98 -7.91 -17.69
N LEU A 145 13.44 -9.00 -17.14
CA LEU A 145 14.23 -10.15 -16.67
C LEU A 145 15.04 -10.79 -17.81
N GLU A 146 14.44 -10.96 -19.00
CA GLU A 146 15.16 -11.46 -20.18
C GLU A 146 16.32 -10.52 -20.57
N LYS A 147 16.09 -9.20 -20.57
CA LYS A 147 17.16 -8.22 -20.82
C LYS A 147 18.27 -8.30 -19.78
N HIS A 148 17.92 -8.40 -18.50
CA HIS A 148 18.91 -8.55 -17.42
C HIS A 148 19.66 -9.88 -17.51
N ALA A 149 19.00 -10.96 -17.90
CA ALA A 149 19.63 -12.27 -18.09
C ALA A 149 20.64 -12.23 -19.26
N LEU A 150 20.28 -11.60 -20.39
CA LEU A 150 21.19 -11.40 -21.51
C LEU A 150 22.38 -10.51 -21.13
N HIS A 151 22.13 -9.41 -20.42
CA HIS A 151 23.19 -8.53 -19.93
C HIS A 151 24.12 -9.25 -18.94
N ASN A 152 23.58 -10.06 -18.04
CA ASN A 152 24.39 -10.87 -17.12
C ASN A 152 25.19 -11.93 -17.85
N ALA A 153 24.65 -12.54 -18.91
CA ALA A 153 25.41 -13.46 -19.75
C ALA A 153 26.57 -12.75 -20.46
N GLU A 154 26.34 -11.53 -20.98
CA GLU A 154 27.37 -10.70 -21.61
C GLU A 154 28.45 -10.29 -20.60
N LEU A 155 28.07 -9.81 -19.41
CA LEU A 155 29.03 -9.49 -18.34
C LEU A 155 29.85 -10.72 -17.93
N LYS A 156 29.22 -11.90 -17.80
CA LYS A 156 29.95 -13.14 -17.53
C LYS A 156 30.94 -13.47 -18.63
N ARG A 157 30.58 -13.25 -19.89
CA ARG A 157 31.51 -13.43 -21.01
C ARG A 157 32.68 -12.46 -20.94
N GLN A 158 32.42 -11.19 -20.67
CA GLN A 158 33.47 -10.18 -20.49
C GLN A 158 34.40 -10.51 -19.32
N VAL A 159 33.85 -11.00 -18.21
CA VAL A 159 34.65 -11.47 -17.06
C VAL A 159 35.51 -12.66 -17.48
N GLN A 160 34.97 -13.65 -18.18
CA GLN A 160 35.75 -14.78 -18.69
C GLN A 160 36.85 -14.35 -19.67
N ASP A 161 36.54 -13.41 -20.58
CA ASP A 161 37.50 -12.86 -21.54
C ASP A 161 38.64 -12.12 -20.81
N LEU A 162 38.31 -11.35 -19.76
CA LEU A 162 39.28 -10.66 -18.92
C LEU A 162 40.09 -11.63 -18.04
N GLU A 163 39.46 -12.67 -17.48
CA GLU A 163 40.14 -13.73 -16.74
C GLU A 163 41.10 -14.52 -17.63
N LEU A 164 40.72 -14.80 -18.88
CA LEU A 164 41.61 -15.42 -19.87
C LEU A 164 42.75 -14.48 -20.24
N SER A 165 42.47 -13.20 -20.49
CA SER A 165 43.51 -12.19 -20.76
C SER A 165 44.46 -12.03 -19.56
N ALA A 166 43.93 -12.02 -18.35
CA ALA A 166 44.71 -11.95 -17.11
C ALA A 166 45.50 -13.24 -16.90
N GLY A 167 44.92 -14.41 -17.15
CA GLY A 167 45.61 -15.70 -17.09
C GLY A 167 46.74 -15.81 -18.10
N LEU A 168 46.56 -15.30 -19.32
CA LEU A 168 47.60 -15.19 -20.34
C LEU A 168 48.67 -14.15 -19.96
N ALA A 169 48.29 -13.00 -19.40
CA ALA A 169 49.22 -12.00 -18.89
C ALA A 169 49.99 -12.49 -17.64
N VAL A 170 49.37 -13.30 -16.79
CA VAL A 170 49.99 -14.01 -15.67
C VAL A 170 50.88 -15.12 -16.19
N SER A 171 50.54 -15.82 -17.27
CA SER A 171 51.43 -16.79 -17.92
C SER A 171 52.65 -16.12 -18.57
N GLN A 172 52.49 -14.91 -19.11
CA GLN A 172 53.60 -14.05 -19.57
C GLN A 172 54.39 -13.40 -18.41
N ARG A 173 53.77 -13.19 -17.24
CA ARG A 173 54.44 -12.76 -15.99
C ARG A 173 54.97 -13.93 -15.16
N ALA A 174 54.59 -15.17 -15.44
CA ALA A 174 55.01 -16.37 -14.70
C ALA A 174 56.48 -16.74 -14.98
N THR A 175 57.14 -16.03 -15.89
CA THR A 175 58.61 -15.99 -15.98
C THR A 175 59.24 -15.03 -14.96
N ALA A 176 58.46 -14.31 -14.15
CA ALA A 176 58.96 -13.34 -13.19
C ALA A 176 57.98 -13.07 -12.01
N THR A 177 57.68 -14.05 -11.16
CA THR A 177 57.47 -13.83 -9.71
C THR A 177 57.30 -15.15 -8.98
N SER A 178 58.20 -15.43 -8.02
CA SER A 178 58.10 -16.53 -7.07
C SER A 178 56.90 -16.35 -6.13
N PRO A 179 56.15 -17.40 -5.77
CA PRO A 179 55.06 -17.31 -4.80
C PRO A 179 55.59 -16.97 -3.40
N SER A 180 55.29 -15.78 -2.91
CA SER A 180 55.57 -15.40 -1.51
C SER A 180 54.70 -16.23 -0.57
N LYS A 181 55.30 -16.85 0.45
CA LYS A 181 54.59 -17.59 1.49
C LYS A 181 53.86 -16.60 2.40
N LYS A 182 52.53 -16.49 2.28
CA LYS A 182 51.67 -15.59 3.07
C LYS A 182 50.79 -16.35 4.07
N LEU A 183 50.70 -15.86 5.30
CA LEU A 183 49.81 -16.35 6.34
C LEU A 183 48.93 -15.21 6.85
N VAL A 184 47.62 -15.42 6.92
CA VAL A 184 46.64 -14.37 7.26
C VAL A 184 45.96 -14.70 8.58
N PHE A 185 46.02 -13.76 9.53
CA PHE A 185 45.28 -13.79 10.78
C PHE A 185 44.19 -12.71 10.77
N ASN A 186 42.96 -13.14 10.52
CA ASN A 186 41.79 -12.27 10.52
C ASN A 186 41.04 -12.40 11.86
N VAL A 187 40.85 -11.27 12.55
CA VAL A 187 39.91 -11.17 13.67
C VAL A 187 38.50 -11.05 13.07
N ASP A 188 37.64 -12.01 13.36
CA ASP A 188 36.29 -12.10 12.79
C ASP A 188 35.32 -11.12 13.50
N ILE A 189 35.43 -9.83 13.16
CA ILE A 189 34.66 -8.75 13.79
C ILE A 189 33.15 -8.92 13.55
N GLU A 190 32.74 -9.49 12.41
CA GLU A 190 31.32 -9.68 12.08
C GLU A 190 30.61 -10.60 13.07
N ARG A 191 31.28 -11.68 13.51
CA ARG A 191 30.74 -12.58 14.54
C ARG A 191 30.57 -11.88 15.88
N PHE A 192 31.52 -11.01 16.24
CA PHE A 192 31.44 -10.23 17.48
C PHE A 192 30.29 -9.23 17.42
N CYS A 193 30.13 -8.52 16.30
CA CYS A 193 28.99 -7.63 16.06
C CYS A 193 27.66 -8.39 16.13
N ALA A 194 27.56 -9.59 15.54
CA ALA A 194 26.36 -10.40 15.63
C ALA A 194 26.00 -10.75 17.09
N SER A 195 26.99 -11.12 17.91
CA SER A 195 26.76 -11.38 19.34
C SER A 195 26.40 -10.11 20.12
N TYR A 196 26.99 -8.98 19.78
CA TYR A 196 26.65 -7.69 20.40
C TYR A 196 25.22 -7.26 20.08
N GLN A 197 24.72 -7.51 18.87
CA GLN A 197 23.33 -7.17 18.53
C GLN A 197 22.30 -7.97 19.34
N LEU A 198 22.67 -9.18 19.78
CA LEU A 198 21.82 -10.02 20.63
C LEU A 198 21.88 -9.60 22.10
N ASP A 199 23.08 -9.49 22.65
CA ASP A 199 23.28 -9.31 24.10
C ASP A 199 23.30 -7.83 24.51
N LYS A 200 23.62 -6.92 23.56
CA LYS A 200 23.90 -5.48 23.76
C LYS A 200 24.93 -5.17 24.85
N ASP A 201 25.70 -6.15 25.27
CA ASP A 201 26.74 -6.01 26.26
C ASP A 201 28.08 -5.66 25.60
N ILE A 202 28.57 -4.46 25.91
CA ILE A 202 29.85 -3.93 25.43
C ILE A 202 31.02 -4.69 26.07
N SER A 203 30.88 -5.10 27.34
CA SER A 203 31.95 -5.77 28.08
C SER A 203 32.27 -7.12 27.43
N SER A 204 31.23 -7.92 27.14
CA SER A 204 31.40 -9.18 26.40
C SER A 204 32.04 -9.00 25.02
N PHE A 205 31.73 -7.90 24.31
CA PHE A 205 32.34 -7.60 23.02
C PHE A 205 33.84 -7.34 23.13
N GLU A 206 34.25 -6.49 24.09
CA GLU A 206 35.65 -6.17 24.35
C GLU A 206 36.45 -7.39 24.82
N ASP A 207 35.88 -8.21 25.71
CA ASP A 207 36.52 -9.44 26.20
C ASP A 207 36.79 -10.42 25.05
N LYS A 208 35.79 -10.64 24.18
CA LYS A 208 35.94 -11.50 22.98
C LYS A 208 36.98 -10.95 22.01
N LYS A 209 37.03 -9.62 21.83
CA LYS A 209 38.03 -8.94 20.99
C LYS A 209 39.44 -9.16 21.56
N LEU A 210 39.61 -8.97 22.87
CA LEU A 210 40.89 -9.15 23.55
C LEU A 210 41.36 -10.60 23.49
N ASP A 211 40.48 -11.57 23.73
CA ASP A 211 40.77 -13.00 23.62
C ASP A 211 41.25 -13.40 22.23
N ALA A 212 40.61 -12.86 21.17
CA ALA A 212 41.04 -13.11 19.80
C ALA A 212 42.44 -12.54 19.54
N ILE A 213 42.73 -11.35 20.05
CA ILE A 213 44.05 -10.72 19.93
C ILE A 213 45.11 -11.52 20.68
N VAL A 214 44.81 -12.02 21.88
CA VAL A 214 45.73 -12.87 22.66
C VAL A 214 46.05 -14.16 21.91
N LYS A 215 45.05 -14.83 21.33
CA LYS A 215 45.25 -16.03 20.51
C LYS A 215 46.14 -15.75 19.29
N ILE A 216 46.00 -14.58 18.67
CA ILE A 216 46.88 -14.17 17.56
C ILE A 216 48.32 -13.98 18.05
N ARG A 217 48.54 -13.36 19.22
CA ARG A 217 49.87 -13.20 19.80
C ARG A 217 50.55 -14.56 20.02
N GLU A 218 49.82 -15.52 20.57
CA GLU A 218 50.33 -16.88 20.78
C GLU A 218 50.71 -17.57 19.47
N LYS A 219 49.88 -17.43 18.43
CA LYS A 219 50.18 -17.94 17.09
C LYS A 219 51.38 -17.26 16.45
N ILE A 220 51.56 -15.95 16.62
CA ILE A 220 52.75 -15.25 16.08
C ILE A 220 54.02 -15.76 16.76
N LYS A 221 53.96 -16.01 18.08
CA LYS A 221 55.12 -16.55 18.83
C LYS A 221 55.54 -17.94 18.35
N SER A 222 54.63 -18.78 17.86
CA SER A 222 55.01 -20.10 17.34
C SER A 222 55.87 -20.05 16.08
N PHE A 223 55.99 -18.89 15.42
CA PHE A 223 56.84 -18.71 14.24
C PHE A 223 58.24 -18.20 14.57
N LYS A 224 58.64 -18.15 15.85
CA LYS A 224 59.94 -17.61 16.26
C LYS A 224 61.13 -18.30 15.57
N ASP A 225 61.02 -19.61 15.32
CA ASP A 225 62.08 -20.40 14.70
C ASP A 225 62.10 -20.31 13.15
N SER A 226 61.15 -19.56 12.56
CA SER A 226 61.09 -19.38 11.10
C SER A 226 62.06 -18.30 10.64
N PRO A 227 62.84 -18.54 9.57
CA PRO A 227 63.74 -17.53 9.03
C PRO A 227 62.96 -16.39 8.36
N GLU A 228 63.40 -15.15 8.58
CA GLU A 228 62.96 -13.93 7.88
C GLU A 228 61.43 -13.73 7.82
N VAL A 229 60.82 -13.61 9.01
CA VAL A 229 59.39 -13.31 9.16
C VAL A 229 59.14 -11.81 9.18
N HIS A 230 58.16 -11.37 8.37
CA HIS A 230 57.65 -10.01 8.35
C HIS A 230 56.20 -10.00 8.82
N VAL A 231 55.95 -9.34 9.95
CA VAL A 231 54.61 -9.11 10.49
C VAL A 231 54.06 -7.79 9.96
N VAL A 232 53.03 -7.87 9.14
CA VAL A 232 52.33 -6.73 8.54
C VAL A 232 51.01 -6.55 9.27
N ILE A 233 50.89 -5.43 9.99
CA ILE A 233 49.71 -5.10 10.77
C ILE A 233 48.79 -4.20 9.95
N PHE A 234 47.57 -4.66 9.70
CA PHE A 234 46.52 -3.83 9.14
C PHE A 234 45.76 -3.13 10.26
N ALA A 235 45.87 -1.80 10.31
CA ALA A 235 45.16 -0.98 11.28
C ALA A 235 43.69 -0.86 10.87
N GLU A 236 42.80 -1.53 11.60
CA GLU A 236 41.38 -1.50 11.28
C GLU A 236 40.80 -0.10 11.58
N ARG A 237 40.11 0.46 10.57
CA ARG A 237 39.42 1.76 10.65
C ARG A 237 37.97 1.67 10.15
N TYR A 238 37.54 0.47 9.76
CA TYR A 238 36.23 0.13 9.20
C TYR A 238 35.91 0.82 7.87
N ILE A 239 36.94 1.18 7.11
CA ILE A 239 36.79 1.91 5.84
C ILE A 239 37.30 1.12 4.62
N SER A 240 38.09 0.06 4.85
CA SER A 240 38.60 -0.84 3.82
C SER A 240 38.36 -2.27 4.25
N ASP A 241 38.10 -3.15 3.28
CA ASP A 241 38.04 -4.58 3.52
C ASP A 241 39.44 -5.18 3.69
N PHE A 242 39.59 -6.04 4.70
CA PHE A 242 40.86 -6.70 4.99
C PHE A 242 41.17 -7.80 3.97
N GLN A 243 40.16 -8.50 3.44
CA GLN A 243 40.40 -9.56 2.45
C GLN A 243 40.98 -8.98 1.16
N SER A 244 40.34 -7.92 0.66
CA SER A 244 40.83 -7.15 -0.49
C SER A 244 42.28 -6.69 -0.30
N PHE A 245 42.64 -6.19 0.89
CA PHE A 245 44.02 -5.84 1.22
C PHE A 245 44.97 -7.05 1.18
N THR A 246 44.57 -8.20 1.73
CA THR A 246 45.43 -9.40 1.76
C THR A 246 45.64 -10.06 0.40
N ASP A 247 44.73 -9.83 -0.54
CA ASP A 247 44.81 -10.32 -1.92
C ASP A 247 45.75 -9.44 -2.76
N GLU A 248 45.68 -8.13 -2.59
CA GLU A 248 46.55 -7.17 -3.29
C GLU A 248 47.95 -7.06 -2.68
N PHE A 249 48.13 -7.47 -1.41
CA PHE A 249 49.42 -7.37 -0.74
C PHE A 249 50.45 -8.34 -1.35
N LEU A 250 51.43 -7.76 -2.05
CA LEU A 250 52.62 -8.47 -2.53
C LEU A 250 53.71 -8.36 -1.49
N GLY A 251 54.00 -9.48 -0.82
CA GLY A 251 55.09 -9.54 0.15
C GLY A 251 56.47 -9.34 -0.49
N PRO A 252 57.45 -8.83 0.27
CA PRO A 252 58.83 -8.77 -0.20
C PRO A 252 59.33 -10.18 -0.58
N PRO A 253 60.09 -10.30 -1.69
CA PRO A 253 60.54 -11.59 -2.19
C PRO A 253 61.50 -12.26 -1.18
N GLY A 254 61.25 -13.53 -0.86
CA GLY A 254 62.08 -14.33 0.05
C GLY A 254 61.63 -14.35 1.52
N GLU A 255 60.78 -13.42 1.94
CA GLU A 255 60.32 -13.31 3.32
C GLU A 255 59.00 -14.06 3.57
N PHE A 256 58.81 -14.60 4.77
CA PHE A 256 57.54 -15.16 5.21
C PHE A 256 56.66 -14.05 5.78
N THR A 257 55.57 -13.71 5.08
CA THR A 257 54.71 -12.59 5.48
C THR A 257 53.53 -13.08 6.33
N ILE A 258 53.38 -12.50 7.51
CA ILE A 258 52.22 -12.68 8.39
C ILE A 258 51.38 -11.40 8.36
N LEU A 259 50.19 -11.48 7.77
CA LEU A 259 49.22 -10.39 7.71
C LEU A 259 48.27 -10.48 8.90
N VAL A 260 48.19 -9.43 9.71
CA VAL A 260 47.38 -9.41 10.94
C VAL A 260 46.39 -8.27 10.88
N ARG A 261 45.10 -8.57 11.01
CA ARG A 261 44.06 -7.56 11.22
C ARG A 261 44.02 -7.15 12.68
N LEU A 262 44.20 -5.86 12.97
CA LEU A 262 44.29 -5.36 14.34
C LEU A 262 43.25 -4.25 14.60
N PRO A 263 42.12 -4.57 15.29
CA PRO A 263 41.14 -3.59 15.74
C PRO A 263 41.55 -2.97 17.09
N LEU A 264 42.64 -2.21 17.09
CA LEU A 264 43.14 -1.46 18.24
C LEU A 264 43.34 0.01 17.85
N PHE A 265 42.95 0.93 18.72
CA PHE A 265 42.88 2.35 18.38
C PHE A 265 43.86 3.22 19.17
N SER A 266 44.22 2.79 20.38
CA SER A 266 45.10 3.55 21.26
C SER A 266 46.57 3.12 21.13
N ARG A 267 47.48 4.07 21.37
CA ARG A 267 48.91 3.79 21.47
C ARG A 267 49.22 2.67 22.48
N SER A 268 48.59 2.68 23.65
CA SER A 268 48.84 1.69 24.71
C SER A 268 48.51 0.26 24.27
N GLU A 269 47.42 0.10 23.53
CA GLU A 269 46.98 -1.20 23.03
C GLU A 269 47.93 -1.72 21.93
N VAL A 270 48.27 -0.87 20.97
CA VAL A 270 49.16 -1.22 19.86
C VAL A 270 50.56 -1.55 20.38
N THR A 271 51.12 -0.72 21.24
CA THR A 271 52.44 -1.00 21.85
C THR A 271 52.38 -2.23 22.77
N GLY A 272 51.27 -2.46 23.47
CA GLY A 272 51.02 -3.66 24.24
C GLY A 272 51.00 -4.93 23.38
N PHE A 273 50.43 -4.87 22.18
CA PHE A 273 50.50 -5.95 21.20
C PHE A 273 51.94 -6.20 20.71
N LEU A 274 52.64 -5.14 20.31
CA LEU A 274 54.00 -5.24 19.77
C LEU A 274 55.04 -5.78 20.75
N LYS A 275 54.87 -5.56 22.06
CA LYS A 275 55.74 -6.13 23.11
C LYS A 275 55.79 -7.66 23.08
N HIS A 276 54.75 -8.30 22.58
CA HIS A 276 54.67 -9.77 22.51
C HIS A 276 55.09 -10.34 21.16
N VAL A 277 55.33 -9.49 20.16
CA VAL A 277 55.92 -9.88 18.89
C VAL A 277 57.43 -9.99 19.09
N PRO A 278 58.10 -11.07 18.63
CA PRO A 278 59.55 -11.20 18.67
C PRO A 278 60.25 -10.00 18.02
N THR A 279 61.34 -9.50 18.62
CA THR A 279 62.13 -8.36 18.11
C THR A 279 62.92 -8.68 16.85
N GLU A 280 63.10 -9.96 16.54
CA GLU A 280 63.75 -10.46 15.33
C GLU A 280 62.89 -10.26 14.08
N PHE A 281 61.57 -10.09 14.24
CA PHE A 281 60.65 -9.94 13.12
C PHE A 281 60.58 -8.49 12.64
N LYS A 282 60.56 -8.31 11.32
CA LYS A 282 60.23 -7.02 10.70
C LYS A 282 58.76 -6.69 10.98
N ARG A 283 58.47 -5.42 11.28
CA ARG A 283 57.15 -4.95 11.68
C ARG A 283 56.75 -3.77 10.81
N SER A 284 55.66 -3.93 10.09
CA SER A 284 55.04 -2.83 9.33
C SER A 284 53.61 -2.61 9.77
N ILE A 285 53.13 -1.38 9.63
CA ILE A 285 51.71 -1.05 9.84
C ILE A 285 51.15 -0.35 8.61
N HIS A 286 50.03 -0.88 8.13
CA HIS A 286 49.28 -0.38 6.99
C HIS A 286 47.99 0.25 7.48
N ILE A 287 47.82 1.53 7.18
CA ILE A 287 46.71 2.34 7.69
C ILE A 287 45.88 2.81 6.50
N PRO A 288 44.64 2.32 6.35
CA PRO A 288 43.72 2.90 5.39
C PRO A 288 43.36 4.33 5.84
N PHE A 289 43.32 5.26 4.89
CA PHE A 289 42.98 6.65 5.13
C PHE A 289 41.91 7.12 4.15
N GLN A 290 40.89 7.81 4.68
CA GLN A 290 39.88 8.51 3.91
C GLN A 290 39.58 9.86 4.55
N SER A 291 39.46 10.90 3.73
CA SER A 291 39.28 12.29 4.19
C SER A 291 37.82 12.68 4.41
N SER A 292 36.88 12.06 3.68
CA SER A 292 35.46 12.43 3.74
C SER A 292 34.69 11.54 4.72
N GLU A 293 34.10 12.16 5.76
CA GLU A 293 33.26 11.48 6.76
C GLU A 293 32.05 10.79 6.14
N ALA A 294 31.44 11.40 5.12
CA ALA A 294 30.31 10.81 4.41
C ALA A 294 30.70 9.48 3.73
N THR A 295 31.89 9.44 3.12
CA THR A 295 32.40 8.21 2.51
C THR A 295 32.75 7.16 3.55
N LYS A 296 33.38 7.52 4.68
CA LYS A 296 33.66 6.59 5.78
C LYS A 296 32.38 5.92 6.29
N LYS A 297 31.33 6.71 6.52
CA LYS A 297 30.02 6.21 6.97
C LYS A 297 29.38 5.28 5.94
N ALA A 298 29.46 5.62 4.65
CA ALA A 298 28.99 4.77 3.57
C ALA A 298 29.75 3.44 3.52
N HIS A 299 31.08 3.46 3.53
CA HIS A 299 31.91 2.24 3.54
C HIS A 299 31.57 1.32 4.71
N ARG A 300 31.41 1.87 5.92
CA ARG A 300 30.98 1.09 7.10
C ARG A 300 29.65 0.37 6.87
N SER A 301 28.67 1.05 6.29
CA SER A 301 27.35 0.45 6.00
C SER A 301 27.36 -0.58 4.87
N PHE A 302 28.28 -0.46 3.92
CA PHE A 302 28.38 -1.41 2.79
C PHE A 302 29.16 -2.67 3.16
N PHE A 303 30.26 -2.53 3.92
CA PHE A 303 31.13 -3.66 4.25
C PHE A 303 30.61 -4.48 5.44
N TYR A 304 29.93 -3.87 6.41
CA TYR A 304 29.45 -4.57 7.60
C TYR A 304 27.93 -4.72 7.57
N LYS A 305 27.46 -5.97 7.52
CA LYS A 305 26.02 -6.29 7.56
C LYS A 305 25.37 -5.95 8.89
N ASN A 306 26.11 -6.17 9.98
CA ASN A 306 25.68 -5.85 11.34
C ASN A 306 26.29 -4.51 11.77
N PRO A 307 25.51 -3.61 12.40
CA PRO A 307 26.04 -2.34 12.84
C PRO A 307 27.11 -2.55 13.93
N LEU A 308 28.22 -1.83 13.76
CA LEU A 308 29.31 -1.75 14.75
C LEU A 308 28.84 -0.99 15.99
N PRO A 309 29.33 -1.32 17.20
CA PRO A 309 29.09 -0.52 18.40
C PRO A 309 29.57 0.92 18.22
N ASP A 310 28.82 1.90 18.72
CA ASP A 310 29.16 3.32 18.60
C ASP A 310 30.54 3.68 19.19
N MET A 311 30.95 2.98 20.25
CA MET A 311 32.27 3.13 20.83
C MET A 311 33.40 2.71 19.89
N GLU A 312 33.20 1.64 19.12
CA GLU A 312 34.20 1.13 18.18
C GLU A 312 34.35 2.10 16.99
N ILE A 313 33.22 2.65 16.53
CA ILE A 313 33.19 3.69 15.49
C ILE A 313 33.94 4.94 15.95
N LYS A 314 33.62 5.44 17.15
CA LYS A 314 34.31 6.59 17.73
C LYS A 314 35.79 6.31 17.92
N GLY A 315 36.14 5.12 18.44
CA GLY A 315 37.51 4.68 18.62
C GLY A 315 38.29 4.69 17.30
N ALA A 316 37.71 4.17 16.23
CA ALA A 316 38.33 4.17 14.90
C ALA A 316 38.54 5.59 14.33
N ASP A 317 37.59 6.50 14.55
CA ASP A 317 37.66 7.88 14.06
C ASP A 317 38.65 8.74 14.86
N THR A 318 38.77 8.51 16.18
CA THR A 318 39.69 9.24 17.07
C THR A 318 41.01 8.51 17.30
N ALA A 319 41.27 7.46 16.54
CA ALA A 319 42.41 6.60 16.81
C ALA A 319 43.75 7.32 16.60
N ASP A 320 44.71 6.95 17.44
CA ASP A 320 46.05 7.55 17.40
C ASP A 320 46.75 7.21 16.08
N ASN A 321 47.50 8.18 15.54
CA ASN A 321 48.34 7.95 14.36
C ASN A 321 49.62 7.23 14.78
N PRO A 322 49.90 6.03 14.22
CA PRO A 322 51.14 5.31 14.49
C PRO A 322 52.36 6.12 14.10
N VAL A 323 53.39 6.08 14.95
CA VAL A 323 54.70 6.69 14.71
C VAL A 323 55.79 5.65 14.90
N MET A 324 56.94 5.82 14.25
CA MET A 324 58.03 4.83 14.30
C MET A 324 58.52 4.56 15.72
N SER A 325 58.39 5.53 16.64
CA SER A 325 58.74 5.37 18.06
C SER A 325 57.88 4.35 18.81
N TRP A 326 56.81 3.82 18.21
CA TRP A 326 56.04 2.71 18.77
C TRP A 326 56.68 1.33 18.52
N GLY A 327 57.76 1.27 17.73
CA GLY A 327 58.50 0.05 17.42
C GLY A 327 58.12 -0.61 16.09
N PHE A 328 57.74 0.19 15.10
CA PHE A 328 57.53 -0.24 13.71
C PHE A 328 58.74 0.13 12.86
N ASP A 329 59.10 -0.76 11.93
CA ASP A 329 60.16 -0.53 10.95
C ASP A 329 59.65 0.27 9.75
N SER A 330 58.37 0.10 9.39
CA SER A 330 57.72 0.87 8.34
C SER A 330 56.26 1.18 8.64
N ILE A 331 55.82 2.36 8.19
CA ILE A 331 54.46 2.86 8.35
C ILE A 331 53.98 3.28 6.97
N LEU A 332 52.90 2.66 6.51
CA LEU A 332 52.34 2.87 5.19
C LEU A 332 50.89 3.31 5.34
N SER A 333 50.59 4.54 4.93
CA SER A 333 49.22 5.02 4.81
C SER A 333 48.80 4.95 3.36
N PHE A 334 47.65 4.32 3.09
CA PHE A 334 47.11 4.22 1.73
C PHE A 334 45.71 4.80 1.70
N LYS A 335 45.39 5.47 0.57
CA LYS A 335 44.07 6.07 0.37
C LYS A 335 43.10 5.02 -0.11
N VAL A 336 41.91 4.98 0.50
CA VAL A 336 40.78 4.14 0.08
C VAL A 336 39.85 4.90 -0.85
#